data_AF-A0A9W9ZXJ6-F1
#
_entry.id   AF-A0A9W9ZXJ6-F1
#
_cell.length_a   1.000
_cell.length_b   1.000
_cell.length_c   1.000
_cell.angle_alpha   90.00
_cell.angle_beta   90.00
_cell.angle_gamma   90.00
#
_symmetry.space_group_name_H-M   'P 1'
#
loop_
_entity.id
_entity.type
_entity.pdbx_description
1 polymer ?
#
loop_
_entity_poly.entity_id
_entity_poly.type
_entity_poly.pdbx_seq_one_letter_code
_entity_poly.pdbx_strand_id
1 'polypeptide(L)'
;MSLVQNAIFCTKTKLCLLAVVIIAITIILATSLSAEDEEAEESLKFANEKLDFPTRYLAIRALDLYTGTMYFETGGKQIGHAEKCISCHCETTWTIYLLNKEDEIAVVVKKKSWTWADMYDIEEQWKINATRYKIEYSWSGSGVSKEVYVIKNSNGNEIARTDRFPLAFGKTITLNASKSNSTLGVIERPAFELFPTWEISVNKTDLVPTYMYGVLASITTLKEVDDDDDE
;
A
#
# COMPACT_ATOMS: atom_id res chain seq x y z
N MET A 1 -9.42 -65.45 -27.62
CA MET A 1 -9.32 -63.98 -27.81
C MET A 1 -7.87 -63.64 -28.10
N SER A 2 -7.60 -62.88 -29.17
CA SER A 2 -6.23 -62.63 -29.66
C SER A 2 -5.49 -61.63 -28.76
N LEU A 3 -4.17 -61.81 -28.61
CA LEU A 3 -3.25 -60.93 -27.88
C LEU A 3 -3.38 -59.45 -28.28
N VAL A 4 -3.80 -59.18 -29.52
CA VAL A 4 -3.98 -57.82 -30.06
C VAL A 4 -5.21 -57.13 -29.45
N GLN A 5 -6.28 -57.87 -29.16
CA GLN A 5 -7.49 -57.30 -28.55
C GLN A 5 -7.27 -56.92 -27.08
N ASN A 6 -6.48 -57.70 -26.32
CA ASN A 6 -6.13 -57.38 -24.94
C ASN A 6 -5.16 -56.19 -24.83
N ALA A 7 -4.23 -56.02 -25.78
CA ALA A 7 -3.30 -54.90 -25.80
C ALA A 7 -4.00 -53.55 -26.09
N ILE A 8 -4.96 -53.52 -27.01
CA ILE A 8 -5.72 -52.32 -27.39
C ILE A 8 -6.67 -51.89 -26.26
N PHE A 9 -7.27 -52.84 -25.53
CA PHE A 9 -8.14 -52.52 -24.40
C PHE A 9 -7.35 -51.90 -23.24
N CYS A 10 -6.19 -52.50 -22.92
CA CYS A 10 -5.32 -52.07 -21.83
C CYS A 10 -4.69 -50.67 -22.07
N THR A 11 -4.36 -50.34 -23.33
CA THR A 11 -3.87 -49.00 -23.69
C THR A 11 -4.97 -47.93 -23.61
N LYS A 12 -6.19 -48.23 -24.06
CA LYS A 12 -7.32 -47.30 -23.93
C LYS A 12 -7.72 -47.04 -22.47
N THR A 13 -7.72 -48.05 -21.60
CA THR A 13 -8.05 -47.85 -20.17
C THR A 13 -6.97 -47.05 -19.45
N LYS A 14 -5.69 -47.30 -19.74
CA LYS A 14 -4.57 -46.52 -19.17
C LYS A 14 -4.57 -45.07 -19.63
N LEU A 15 -4.89 -44.80 -20.91
CA LEU A 15 -5.02 -43.43 -21.44
C LEU A 15 -6.21 -42.68 -20.83
N CYS A 16 -7.36 -43.35 -20.63
CA CYS A 16 -8.50 -42.74 -19.94
C CYS A 16 -8.20 -42.42 -18.47
N LEU A 17 -7.52 -43.32 -17.75
CA LEU A 17 -7.09 -43.07 -16.37
C LEU A 17 -6.09 -41.90 -16.28
N LEU A 18 -5.13 -41.84 -17.21
CA LEU A 18 -4.16 -40.74 -17.25
C LEU A 18 -4.85 -39.40 -17.51
N ALA A 19 -5.82 -39.37 -18.43
CA ALA A 19 -6.59 -38.16 -18.74
C ALA A 19 -7.42 -37.69 -17.53
N VAL A 20 -8.07 -38.60 -16.81
CA VAL A 20 -8.84 -38.27 -15.60
C VAL A 20 -7.94 -37.75 -14.49
N VAL A 21 -6.76 -38.34 -14.30
CA VAL A 21 -5.78 -37.87 -13.31
C VAL A 21 -5.24 -36.49 -13.66
N ILE A 22 -4.92 -36.23 -14.94
CA ILE A 22 -4.47 -34.91 -15.39
C ILE A 22 -5.57 -33.87 -15.18
N ILE A 23 -6.82 -34.19 -15.53
CA ILE A 23 -7.96 -33.28 -15.32
C ILE A 23 -8.17 -32.99 -13.83
N ALA A 24 -8.12 -34.02 -12.97
CA ALA A 24 -8.24 -33.85 -11.52
C ALA A 24 -7.10 -33.00 -10.94
N ILE A 25 -5.85 -33.23 -11.38
CA ILE A 25 -4.70 -32.42 -10.96
C ILE A 25 -4.84 -30.98 -11.46
N THR A 26 -5.31 -30.74 -12.68
CA THR A 26 -5.54 -29.37 -13.18
C THR A 26 -6.68 -28.66 -12.45
N ILE A 27 -7.72 -29.37 -12.03
CA ILE A 27 -8.80 -28.79 -11.22
C ILE A 27 -8.27 -28.45 -9.82
N ILE A 28 -7.54 -29.36 -9.18
CA ILE A 28 -6.94 -29.13 -7.86
C ILE A 28 -5.95 -27.97 -7.91
N LEU A 29 -5.06 -27.93 -8.92
CA LEU A 29 -4.14 -26.80 -9.11
C LEU A 29 -4.88 -25.49 -9.40
N ALA A 30 -5.95 -25.50 -10.20
CA ALA A 30 -6.74 -24.30 -10.46
C ALA A 30 -7.43 -23.80 -9.19
N THR A 31 -7.96 -24.69 -8.34
CA THR A 31 -8.57 -24.31 -7.06
C THR A 31 -7.56 -23.89 -6.01
N SER A 32 -6.35 -24.46 -5.99
CA SER A 32 -5.31 -24.07 -5.03
C SER A 32 -4.59 -22.78 -5.45
N LEU A 33 -4.46 -22.51 -6.75
CA LEU A 33 -3.98 -21.20 -7.24
C LEU A 33 -5.02 -20.10 -7.06
N SER A 34 -6.32 -20.40 -7.16
CA SER A 34 -7.36 -19.42 -6.81
C SER A 34 -7.41 -19.17 -5.30
N ALA A 35 -7.30 -20.19 -4.45
CA ALA A 35 -7.46 -20.02 -3.00
C ALA A 35 -6.33 -19.21 -2.31
N GLU A 36 -5.11 -19.18 -2.85
CA GLU A 36 -3.99 -18.45 -2.21
C GLU A 36 -3.97 -16.94 -2.52
N ASP A 37 -4.51 -16.49 -3.66
CA ASP A 37 -4.68 -15.05 -3.95
C ASP A 37 -6.02 -14.51 -3.40
N GLU A 38 -6.96 -15.39 -3.04
CA GLU A 38 -8.35 -15.05 -2.73
C GLU A 38 -8.58 -14.77 -1.23
N GLU A 39 -7.79 -15.34 -0.30
CA GLU A 39 -8.00 -15.10 1.15
C GLU A 39 -7.69 -13.66 1.64
N ALA A 40 -6.97 -12.83 0.86
CA ALA A 40 -6.71 -11.43 1.22
C ALA A 40 -7.53 -10.40 0.41
N GLU A 41 -8.05 -10.76 -0.76
CA GLU A 41 -8.76 -9.82 -1.65
C GLU A 41 -10.31 -10.01 -1.69
N GLU A 42 -10.87 -11.11 -1.17
CA GLU A 42 -12.29 -11.44 -1.43
C GLU A 42 -13.37 -10.63 -0.67
N SER A 43 -13.04 -9.82 0.35
CA SER A 43 -14.09 -9.15 1.16
C SER A 43 -14.15 -7.63 1.06
N LEU A 44 -13.19 -6.96 0.41
CA LEU A 44 -13.12 -5.49 0.41
C LEU A 44 -13.77 -4.90 -0.85
N LYS A 45 -14.80 -4.07 -0.67
CA LYS A 45 -15.47 -3.34 -1.76
C LYS A 45 -14.89 -1.94 -1.92
N PHE A 46 -15.03 -1.36 -3.11
CA PHE A 46 -14.70 0.06 -3.31
C PHE A 46 -15.62 0.96 -2.49
N ALA A 47 -15.02 1.98 -1.87
CA ALA A 47 -15.75 2.91 -1.03
C ALA A 47 -16.77 3.72 -1.86
N ASN A 48 -17.99 3.85 -1.34
CA ASN A 48 -19.01 4.68 -1.99
C ASN A 48 -18.89 6.16 -1.58
N GLU A 49 -18.15 6.44 -0.50
CA GLU A 49 -17.96 7.76 0.06
C GLU A 49 -16.48 8.15 0.09
N LYS A 50 -16.25 9.47 0.09
CA LYS A 50 -14.89 10.03 0.18
C LYS A 50 -14.26 9.70 1.53
N LEU A 51 -12.99 9.32 1.51
CA LEU A 51 -12.18 9.23 2.72
C LEU A 51 -11.97 10.62 3.32
N ASP A 52 -12.63 10.92 4.43
CA ASP A 52 -12.56 12.23 5.09
C ASP A 52 -11.80 12.14 6.41
N PHE A 53 -10.52 12.49 6.36
CA PHE A 53 -9.68 12.56 7.55
C PHE A 53 -9.73 13.98 8.13
N PRO A 54 -9.85 14.11 9.47
CA PRO A 54 -9.83 15.41 10.13
C PRO A 54 -8.47 16.09 9.96
N THR A 55 -8.39 17.37 10.31
CA THR A 55 -7.13 18.13 10.25
C THR A 55 -6.15 17.76 11.37
N ARG A 56 -6.57 16.99 12.37
CA ARG A 56 -5.71 16.45 13.42
C ARG A 56 -6.08 15.00 13.72
N TYR A 57 -5.09 14.12 13.59
CA TYR A 57 -5.24 12.69 13.84
C TYR A 57 -3.88 12.04 14.12
N LEU A 58 -3.93 10.81 14.63
CA LEU A 58 -2.78 9.96 14.85
C LEU A 58 -2.75 8.88 13.77
N ALA A 59 -1.56 8.50 13.32
CA ALA A 59 -1.32 7.26 12.60
C ALA A 59 -0.50 6.34 13.52
N ILE A 60 -1.00 5.14 13.80
CA ILE A 60 -0.46 4.24 14.83
C ILE A 60 -0.21 2.88 14.18
N ARG A 61 1.01 2.35 14.28
CA ARG A 61 1.32 0.99 13.80
C ARG A 61 0.64 -0.06 14.69
N ALA A 62 0.06 -1.09 14.07
CA ALA A 62 -0.44 -2.26 14.79
C ALA A 62 0.69 -3.01 15.52
N LEU A 63 0.35 -3.66 16.63
CA LEU A 63 1.28 -4.26 17.59
C LEU A 63 1.51 -5.76 17.43
N ASP A 64 0.75 -6.42 16.57
CA ASP A 64 0.62 -7.86 16.48
C ASP A 64 1.26 -8.44 15.19
N LEU A 65 0.87 -9.67 14.82
CA LEU A 65 1.31 -10.37 13.61
C LEU A 65 1.02 -9.59 12.31
N TYR A 66 0.19 -8.54 12.35
CA TYR A 66 -0.13 -7.67 11.22
C TYR A 66 0.80 -6.46 11.18
N THR A 67 2.11 -6.71 11.09
CA THR A 67 3.16 -5.67 10.99
C THR A 67 2.96 -4.72 9.80
N GLY A 68 2.11 -5.09 8.84
CA GLY A 68 1.69 -4.31 7.67
C GLY A 68 0.51 -3.36 7.89
N THR A 69 -0.08 -3.29 9.08
CA THR A 69 -1.29 -2.48 9.34
C THR A 69 -1.00 -1.22 10.15
N MET A 70 -1.60 -0.11 9.73
CA MET A 70 -1.54 1.22 10.37
C MET A 70 -2.95 1.73 10.66
N TYR A 71 -3.29 1.99 11.91
CA TYR A 71 -4.57 2.58 12.28
C TYR A 71 -4.50 4.10 12.26
N PHE A 72 -5.59 4.74 11.84
CA PHE A 72 -5.73 6.19 11.93
C PHE A 72 -6.77 6.53 12.99
N GLU A 73 -6.45 7.40 13.94
CA GLU A 73 -7.32 7.71 15.07
C GLU A 73 -7.49 9.21 15.31
N THR A 74 -8.66 9.61 15.80
CA THR A 74 -8.91 10.96 16.33
C THR A 74 -9.70 10.87 17.62
N GLY A 75 -9.21 11.52 18.68
CA GLY A 75 -9.85 11.48 20.00
C GLY A 75 -10.12 10.08 20.54
N GLY A 76 -9.21 9.13 20.28
CA GLY A 76 -9.32 7.72 20.69
C GLY A 76 -10.35 6.90 19.91
N LYS A 77 -10.79 7.39 18.74
CA LYS A 77 -11.66 6.64 17.83
C LYS A 77 -10.95 6.42 16.51
N GLN A 78 -10.91 5.18 16.05
CA GLN A 78 -10.47 4.84 14.70
C GLN A 78 -11.33 5.57 13.66
N ILE A 79 -10.66 6.16 12.67
CA ILE A 79 -11.24 6.88 11.52
C ILE A 79 -10.96 6.18 10.18
N GLY A 80 -10.03 5.24 10.18
CA GLY A 80 -9.69 4.39 9.06
C GLY A 80 -8.46 3.58 9.42
N HIS A 81 -7.93 2.83 8.46
CA HIS A 81 -6.63 2.18 8.60
C HIS A 81 -5.99 1.99 7.24
N ALA A 82 -4.73 1.62 7.24
CA ALA A 82 -3.94 1.28 6.07
C ALA A 82 -3.47 -0.16 6.21
N GLU A 83 -3.66 -0.97 5.19
CA GLU A 83 -3.22 -2.37 5.17
C GLU A 83 -2.24 -2.59 4.02
N LYS A 84 -1.07 -3.13 4.32
CA LYS A 84 -0.06 -3.54 3.33
C LYS A 84 -0.38 -4.95 2.83
N CYS A 85 -0.62 -5.07 1.53
CA CYS A 85 -0.72 -6.35 0.84
C CYS A 85 0.52 -6.58 -0.03
N ILE A 86 1.14 -7.74 0.10
CA ILE A 86 2.29 -8.18 -0.68
C ILE A 86 1.78 -9.18 -1.72
N SER A 87 2.01 -8.92 -3.00
CA SER A 87 1.69 -9.91 -4.04
C SER A 87 2.74 -11.03 -4.01
N CYS A 88 2.27 -12.28 -3.89
CA CYS A 88 3.07 -13.50 -3.79
C CYS A 88 3.97 -13.76 -5.02
N HIS A 89 3.86 -12.97 -6.09
CA HIS A 89 4.58 -13.20 -7.35
C HIS A 89 5.71 -12.20 -7.63
N CYS A 90 5.79 -11.10 -6.88
CA CYS A 90 6.83 -10.08 -7.03
C CYS A 90 7.17 -9.53 -5.64
N GLU A 91 8.25 -10.03 -5.03
CA GLU A 91 8.75 -9.69 -3.69
C GLU A 91 9.00 -8.19 -3.43
N THR A 92 8.82 -7.31 -4.42
CA THR A 92 9.11 -5.87 -4.32
C THR A 92 7.94 -4.95 -4.68
N THR A 93 6.73 -5.49 -4.88
CA THR A 93 5.54 -4.68 -5.19
C THR A 93 4.48 -4.87 -4.11
N TRP A 94 4.50 -4.01 -3.09
CA TRP A 94 3.42 -3.93 -2.10
C TRP A 94 2.43 -2.82 -2.45
N THR A 95 1.18 -3.06 -2.08
CA THR A 95 0.07 -2.10 -2.18
C THR A 95 -0.40 -1.76 -0.78
N ILE A 96 -0.64 -0.47 -0.49
CA ILE A 96 -1.35 -0.06 0.72
C ILE A 96 -2.77 0.31 0.34
N TYR A 97 -3.74 -0.33 0.98
CA TYR A 97 -5.13 0.07 0.94
C TYR A 97 -5.41 0.99 2.12
N LEU A 98 -5.81 2.24 1.88
CA LEU A 98 -6.42 3.06 2.93
C LEU A 98 -7.91 2.77 2.94
N LEU A 99 -8.33 2.14 4.02
CA LEU A 99 -9.67 1.65 4.27
C LEU A 99 -10.43 2.63 5.16
N ASN A 100 -11.72 2.81 4.88
CA ASN A 100 -12.61 3.53 5.78
C ASN A 100 -12.98 2.63 7.00
N LYS A 101 -13.95 3.04 7.81
CA LYS A 101 -14.39 2.26 8.99
C LYS A 101 -15.16 0.98 8.67
N GLU A 102 -15.62 0.85 7.44
CA GLU A 102 -16.41 -0.29 6.95
C GLU A 102 -15.56 -1.22 6.07
N ASP A 103 -14.23 -1.12 6.19
CA ASP A 103 -13.25 -1.88 5.41
C ASP A 103 -13.46 -1.71 3.89
N GLU A 104 -13.91 -0.53 3.45
CA GLU A 104 -14.02 -0.21 2.03
C GLU A 104 -12.74 0.46 1.52
N ILE A 105 -12.27 0.02 0.35
CA ILE A 105 -11.09 0.57 -0.32
C ILE A 105 -11.38 1.98 -0.78
N ALA A 106 -10.79 2.95 -0.10
CA ALA A 106 -10.94 4.35 -0.43
C ALA A 106 -9.74 4.88 -1.22
N VAL A 107 -8.51 4.63 -0.76
CA VAL A 107 -7.29 4.97 -1.52
C VAL A 107 -6.45 3.73 -1.73
N VAL A 108 -5.89 3.61 -2.92
CA VAL A 108 -4.88 2.60 -3.24
C VAL A 108 -3.55 3.30 -3.45
N VAL A 109 -2.52 2.86 -2.75
CA VAL A 109 -1.13 3.33 -2.88
C VAL A 109 -0.28 2.19 -3.40
N LYS A 110 0.22 2.29 -4.62
CA LYS A 110 1.04 1.24 -5.25
C LYS A 110 2.50 1.68 -5.28
N LYS A 111 3.38 0.93 -4.62
CA LYS A 111 4.83 1.09 -4.80
C LYS A 111 5.20 0.60 -6.21
N LYS A 112 5.87 1.44 -6.98
CA LYS A 112 6.48 1.04 -8.25
C LYS A 112 7.92 0.61 -8.00
N SER A 113 8.22 -0.65 -8.31
CA SER A 113 9.59 -1.16 -8.27
C SER A 113 10.42 -0.43 -9.33
N TRP A 114 11.34 0.41 -8.87
CA TRP A 114 12.25 1.16 -9.71
C TRP A 114 13.64 1.13 -9.09
N THR A 115 14.66 0.83 -9.89
CA THR A 115 16.00 0.41 -9.44
C THR A 115 16.84 1.51 -8.75
N TRP A 116 16.34 2.73 -8.61
CA TRP A 116 17.13 3.85 -8.06
C TRP A 116 16.38 4.84 -7.17
N ALA A 117 15.06 4.78 -7.06
CA ALA A 117 14.28 5.65 -6.19
C ALA A 117 12.87 5.09 -5.95
N ASP A 118 12.39 5.20 -4.72
CA ASP A 118 11.01 4.84 -4.39
C ASP A 118 10.02 5.79 -5.07
N MET A 119 8.99 5.20 -5.66
CA MET A 119 7.92 5.91 -6.35
C MET A 119 6.58 5.26 -6.00
N TYR A 120 5.59 6.08 -5.67
CA TYR A 120 4.28 5.62 -5.27
C TYR A 120 3.20 6.28 -6.12
N ASP A 121 2.38 5.46 -6.76
CA ASP A 121 1.16 5.93 -7.43
C ASP A 121 -0.01 5.83 -6.45
N ILE A 122 -0.81 6.89 -6.37
CA ILE A 122 -1.93 6.98 -5.44
C ILE A 122 -3.19 7.22 -6.23
N GLU A 123 -4.23 6.44 -5.97
CA GLU A 123 -5.51 6.52 -6.66
C GLU A 123 -6.67 6.52 -5.69
N GLU A 124 -7.53 7.55 -5.80
CA GLU A 124 -8.78 7.65 -5.06
C GLU A 124 -9.85 6.78 -5.73
N GLN A 125 -10.23 5.67 -5.09
CA GLN A 125 -11.14 4.67 -5.66
C GLN A 125 -12.63 4.96 -5.39
N TRP A 126 -12.96 5.92 -4.53
CA TRP A 126 -14.37 6.25 -4.22
C TRP A 126 -15.11 7.05 -5.32
N LYS A 127 -14.52 7.21 -6.52
CA LYS A 127 -15.14 7.94 -7.61
C LYS A 127 -14.75 7.38 -8.97
N ILE A 128 -15.70 7.41 -9.91
CA ILE A 128 -15.56 6.88 -11.27
C ILE A 128 -14.40 7.56 -12.04
N ASN A 129 -14.22 8.87 -11.85
CA ASN A 129 -13.08 9.61 -12.38
C ASN A 129 -12.04 9.79 -11.26
N ALA A 130 -11.31 8.71 -10.96
CA ALA A 130 -10.33 8.68 -9.89
C ALA A 130 -9.32 9.83 -10.01
N THR A 131 -9.12 10.56 -8.92
CA THR A 131 -8.00 11.51 -8.86
C THR A 131 -6.77 10.73 -8.51
N ARG A 132 -5.70 11.04 -9.24
CA ARG A 132 -4.42 10.37 -9.10
C ARG A 132 -3.37 11.36 -8.62
N TYR A 133 -2.55 10.87 -7.71
CA TYR A 133 -1.35 11.55 -7.24
C TYR A 133 -0.16 10.64 -7.44
N LYS A 134 1.01 11.24 -7.36
CA LYS A 134 2.27 10.50 -7.36
C LYS A 134 3.19 11.08 -6.30
N ILE A 135 3.81 10.21 -5.53
CA ILE A 135 4.91 10.55 -4.63
C ILE A 135 6.19 10.03 -5.26
N GLU A 136 7.14 10.94 -5.50
CA GLU A 136 8.46 10.60 -6.01
C GLU A 136 9.52 11.00 -5.00
N TYR A 137 10.47 10.11 -4.80
CA TYR A 137 11.69 10.45 -4.08
C TYR A 137 12.60 11.32 -4.95
N SER A 138 13.07 12.45 -4.40
CA SER A 138 13.90 13.41 -5.14
C SER A 138 15.18 13.76 -4.40
N TRP A 139 16.29 13.72 -5.15
CA TRP A 139 17.61 14.19 -4.75
C TRP A 139 17.80 15.62 -5.30
N SER A 140 17.14 16.63 -4.74
CA SER A 140 17.35 17.99 -5.26
C SER A 140 18.71 18.52 -4.79
N GLY A 141 19.67 18.59 -5.72
CA GLY A 141 21.01 19.09 -5.53
C GLY A 141 21.06 20.60 -5.24
N SER A 142 21.46 20.94 -4.01
CA SER A 142 22.34 22.08 -3.71
C SER A 142 22.90 21.89 -2.29
N GLY A 143 24.13 21.40 -2.20
CA GLY A 143 24.99 21.51 -1.01
C GLY A 143 24.78 20.53 0.15
N VAL A 144 23.61 19.91 0.33
CA VAL A 144 23.40 18.84 1.33
C VAL A 144 22.37 17.85 0.80
N SER A 145 22.69 16.56 0.87
CA SER A 145 21.84 15.41 0.56
C SER A 145 20.52 15.42 1.35
N LYS A 146 19.50 16.12 0.87
CA LYS A 146 18.17 16.09 1.47
C LYS A 146 17.27 15.19 0.65
N GLU A 147 17.10 13.99 1.19
CA GLU A 147 16.10 13.02 0.82
C GLU A 147 14.72 13.65 1.05
N VAL A 148 13.95 13.92 0.00
CA VAL A 148 12.62 14.52 0.12
C VAL A 148 11.61 13.77 -0.74
N TYR A 149 10.35 13.77 -0.28
CA TYR A 149 9.24 13.33 -1.10
C TYR A 149 8.59 14.50 -1.80
N VAL A 150 8.36 14.33 -3.09
CA VAL A 150 7.71 15.28 -3.98
C VAL A 150 6.34 14.73 -4.35
N ILE A 151 5.29 15.52 -4.10
CA ILE A 151 3.91 15.17 -4.41
C ILE A 151 3.51 15.86 -5.71
N LYS A 152 3.09 15.07 -6.69
CA LYS A 152 2.60 15.52 -7.99
C LYS A 152 1.12 15.20 -8.16
N ASN A 153 0.40 16.08 -8.85
CA ASN A 153 -0.98 15.83 -9.25
C ASN A 153 -1.07 15.01 -10.55
N SER A 154 -2.30 14.73 -11.00
CA SER A 154 -2.60 13.96 -12.22
C SER A 154 -1.99 14.54 -13.50
N ASN A 155 -1.68 15.84 -13.53
CA ASN A 155 -1.05 16.51 -14.67
C ASN A 155 0.49 16.43 -14.62
N GLY A 156 1.06 15.73 -13.62
CA GLY A 156 2.51 15.62 -13.42
C GLY A 156 3.15 16.85 -12.78
N ASN A 157 2.36 17.85 -12.37
CA ASN A 157 2.88 19.05 -11.75
C ASN A 157 3.17 18.80 -10.27
N GLU A 158 4.36 19.24 -9.80
CA GLU A 158 4.67 19.30 -8.37
C GLU A 158 3.72 20.29 -7.68
N ILE A 159 3.01 19.82 -6.66
CA ILE A 159 2.07 20.61 -5.87
C ILE A 159 2.54 20.79 -4.43
N ALA A 160 3.30 19.83 -3.90
CA ALA A 160 3.85 19.89 -2.55
C ALA A 160 5.13 19.06 -2.45
N ARG A 161 5.90 19.31 -1.40
CA ARG A 161 7.09 18.53 -1.06
C ARG A 161 7.35 18.52 0.44
N THR A 162 8.00 17.48 0.94
CA THR A 162 8.48 17.45 2.32
C THR A 162 9.76 18.27 2.46
N ASP A 163 10.03 18.77 3.67
CA ASP A 163 11.30 19.45 3.99
C ASP A 163 12.46 18.47 4.22
N ARG A 164 12.14 17.21 4.53
CA ARG A 164 13.07 16.09 4.79
C ARG A 164 12.40 14.72 4.66
N PHE A 165 13.23 13.69 4.70
CA PHE A 165 12.93 12.27 4.81
C PHE A 165 14.24 11.51 5.15
N PRO A 166 14.23 10.27 5.71
CA PRO A 166 13.16 9.61 6.48
C PRO A 166 12.93 10.28 7.84
N LEU A 167 11.85 9.88 8.54
CA LEU A 167 11.50 10.46 9.84
C LEU A 167 12.11 9.66 11.01
N ALA A 168 13.25 10.14 11.52
CA ALA A 168 13.79 9.64 12.78
C ALA A 168 12.90 9.99 13.99
N PHE A 169 13.03 9.24 15.09
CA PHE A 169 12.36 9.56 16.37
C PHE A 169 12.61 11.01 16.83
N GLY A 170 11.57 11.66 17.36
CA GLY A 170 11.63 13.04 17.83
C GLY A 170 11.84 14.06 16.71
N LYS A 171 11.54 13.70 15.45
CA LYS A 171 11.58 14.62 14.31
C LYS A 171 10.18 14.92 13.80
N THR A 172 10.10 16.07 13.15
CA THR A 172 8.90 16.55 12.46
C THR A 172 9.24 16.70 10.98
N ILE A 173 8.42 16.13 10.10
CA ILE A 173 8.38 16.45 8.67
C ILE A 173 7.34 17.55 8.47
N THR A 174 7.73 18.55 7.69
CA THR A 174 6.82 19.61 7.24
C THR A 174 6.51 19.39 5.76
N LEU A 175 5.23 19.39 5.41
CA LEU A 175 4.80 19.42 4.02
C LEU A 175 4.58 20.87 3.59
N ASN A 176 5.26 21.31 2.53
CA ASN A 176 5.19 22.66 1.99
C ASN A 176 4.60 22.67 0.58
N ALA A 177 3.85 23.72 0.25
CA ALA A 177 3.37 23.96 -1.10
C ALA A 177 4.54 24.26 -2.04
N SER A 178 4.59 23.61 -3.20
CA SER A 178 5.74 23.73 -4.11
C SER A 178 5.95 25.16 -4.63
N LYS A 179 4.87 25.86 -5.00
CA LYS A 179 4.95 27.20 -5.61
C LYS A 179 5.22 28.33 -4.62
N SER A 180 4.66 28.25 -3.41
CA SER A 180 4.72 29.33 -2.42
C SER A 180 5.64 29.03 -1.24
N ASN A 181 6.09 27.78 -1.12
CA ASN A 181 6.79 27.24 0.05
C ASN A 181 6.04 27.43 1.37
N SER A 182 4.71 27.67 1.33
CA SER A 182 3.91 27.81 2.53
C SER A 182 3.64 26.45 3.16
N THR A 183 3.73 26.36 4.49
CA THR A 183 3.43 25.14 5.23
C THR A 183 1.98 24.72 5.07
N LEU A 184 1.79 23.47 4.62
CA LEU A 184 0.50 22.82 4.45
C LEU A 184 0.12 22.01 5.69
N GLY A 185 1.09 21.43 6.36
CA GLY A 185 0.89 20.61 7.55
C GLY A 185 2.19 19.96 8.00
N VAL A 186 2.10 19.22 9.10
CA VAL A 186 3.24 18.55 9.74
C VAL A 186 2.88 17.11 10.12
N ILE A 187 3.90 16.26 10.13
CA ILE A 187 3.87 14.87 10.59
C ILE A 187 4.99 14.76 11.62
N GLU A 188 4.64 14.51 12.87
CA GLU A 188 5.58 14.43 13.99
C GLU A 188 5.70 13.00 14.50
N ARG A 189 6.94 12.54 14.74
CA ARG A 189 7.22 11.32 15.50
C ARG A 189 7.54 11.72 16.93
N PRO A 190 6.71 11.39 17.92
CA PRO A 190 7.08 11.55 19.31
C PRO A 190 8.40 10.82 19.62
N ALA A 191 9.22 11.39 20.50
CA ALA A 191 10.56 10.87 20.80
C ALA A 191 10.57 9.64 21.72
N PHE A 192 9.47 9.36 22.43
CA PHE A 192 9.44 8.40 23.54
C PHE A 192 8.24 7.45 23.52
N GLU A 193 7.64 7.23 22.35
CA GLU A 193 6.58 6.22 22.24
C GLU A 193 7.18 4.84 21.94
N LEU A 194 6.73 3.85 22.72
CA LEU A 194 7.06 2.43 22.54
C LEU A 194 6.60 1.90 21.17
N PHE A 195 5.72 2.63 20.47
CA PHE A 195 5.10 2.26 19.22
C PHE A 195 5.35 3.36 18.17
N PRO A 196 5.52 3.03 16.88
CA PRO A 196 5.58 4.02 15.81
C PRO A 196 4.22 4.73 15.67
N THR A 197 4.05 5.81 16.44
CA THR A 197 2.93 6.74 16.34
C THR A 197 3.39 8.00 15.64
N TRP A 198 2.51 8.55 14.81
CA TRP A 198 2.72 9.77 14.06
C TRP A 198 1.60 10.73 14.37
N GLU A 199 1.93 11.90 14.90
CA GLU A 199 0.96 12.97 15.10
C GLU A 199 0.87 13.82 13.84
N ILE A 200 -0.33 13.92 13.27
CA ILE A 200 -0.56 14.63 12.02
C ILE A 200 -1.40 15.87 12.29
N SER A 201 -0.92 17.02 11.80
CA SER A 201 -1.63 18.30 11.86
C SER A 201 -1.63 18.98 10.50
N VAL A 202 -2.81 19.20 9.93
CA VAL A 202 -3.01 19.81 8.61
C VAL A 202 -3.52 21.24 8.76
N ASN A 203 -2.78 22.20 8.21
CA ASN A 203 -3.10 23.62 8.24
C ASN A 203 -3.92 24.05 7.00
N LYS A 204 -3.66 23.41 5.85
CA LYS A 204 -4.32 23.73 4.57
C LYS A 204 -4.60 22.45 3.77
N THR A 205 -5.79 22.38 3.20
CA THR A 205 -6.34 21.20 2.50
C THR A 205 -6.68 21.46 1.03
N ASP A 206 -6.36 22.65 0.52
CA ASP A 206 -6.69 23.12 -0.83
C ASP A 206 -5.84 22.47 -1.93
N LEU A 207 -4.59 22.11 -1.59
CA LEU A 207 -3.64 21.53 -2.55
C LEU A 207 -3.51 20.01 -2.41
N VAL A 208 -3.49 19.51 -1.18
CA VAL A 208 -3.24 18.11 -0.86
C VAL A 208 -4.32 17.62 0.12
N PRO A 209 -4.98 16.47 -0.13
CA PRO A 209 -5.99 15.94 0.77
C PRO A 209 -5.39 15.48 2.10
N THR A 210 -6.20 15.51 3.18
CA THR A 210 -5.75 15.21 4.55
C THR A 210 -5.21 13.80 4.72
N TYR A 211 -5.79 12.80 4.04
CA TYR A 211 -5.32 11.40 4.10
C TYR A 211 -3.89 11.23 3.56
N MET A 212 -3.41 12.15 2.71
CA MET A 212 -2.07 12.05 2.11
C MET A 212 -0.95 12.09 3.16
N TYR A 213 -1.18 12.77 4.28
CA TYR A 213 -0.24 12.80 5.40
C TYR A 213 -0.16 11.42 6.08
N GLY A 214 -1.30 10.73 6.20
CA GLY A 214 -1.39 9.34 6.64
C GLY A 214 -0.68 8.40 5.67
N VAL A 215 -0.85 8.60 4.35
CA VAL A 215 -0.09 7.84 3.33
C VAL A 215 1.42 8.00 3.51
N LEU A 216 1.92 9.22 3.73
CA LEU A 216 3.33 9.46 3.99
C LEU A 216 3.81 8.75 5.27
N ALA A 217 3.04 8.81 6.36
CA ALA A 217 3.35 8.09 7.60
C ALA A 217 3.37 6.57 7.40
N SER A 218 2.40 6.01 6.67
CA SER A 218 2.33 4.59 6.34
C SER A 218 3.53 4.15 5.48
N ILE A 219 3.84 4.87 4.40
CA ILE A 219 5.00 4.58 3.55
C ILE A 219 6.29 4.57 4.38
N THR A 220 6.45 5.57 5.26
CA THR A 220 7.65 5.67 6.11
C THR A 220 7.75 4.49 7.06
N THR A 221 6.65 4.19 7.75
CA THR A 221 6.61 3.11 8.73
C THR A 221 6.89 1.76 8.08
N LEU A 222 6.28 1.49 6.92
CA LEU A 222 6.42 0.21 6.23
C LEU A 222 7.80 0.03 5.60
N LYS A 223 8.46 1.12 5.19
CA LYS A 223 9.85 1.07 4.74
C LYS A 223 10.79 0.68 5.87
N GLU A 224 10.57 1.20 7.09
CA GLU A 224 11.36 0.80 8.27
C GLU A 224 11.22 -0.71 8.57
N VAL A 225 10.05 -1.30 8.32
CA VAL A 225 9.86 -2.75 8.50
C VAL A 225 10.62 -3.56 7.45
N ASP A 226 10.57 -3.14 6.18
CA ASP A 226 11.27 -3.84 5.10
C ASP A 226 12.80 -3.85 5.34
N ASP A 227 13.37 -2.75 5.88
CA ASP A 227 14.80 -2.66 6.18
C ASP A 227 15.23 -3.53 7.39
N ASP A 228 14.34 -3.76 8.37
CA ASP A 228 14.62 -4.58 9.56
C ASP A 228 14.59 -6.10 9.26
N ASP A 229 13.86 -6.55 8.22
CA ASP A 229 13.73 -7.96 7.84
C ASP A 229 14.92 -8.47 6.97
N ASP A 230 15.76 -7.57 6.46
CA ASP A 230 16.94 -7.86 5.62
C ASP A 230 18.27 -7.99 6.41
N GLU A 231 18.26 -7.84 7.74
CA GLU A 231 19.41 -8.04 8.66
C GLU A 231 19.44 -9.42 9.35
#